data_AF-A0A2E0XP48-F1
#
_entry.id   AF-A0A2E0XP48-F1
#
_cell.length_a   1.000
_cell.length_b   1.000
_cell.length_c   1.000
_cell.angle_alpha   90.00
_cell.angle_beta   90.00
_cell.angle_gamma   90.00
#
_symmetry.space_group_name_H-M   'P 1'
#
loop_
_entity.id
_entity.type
_entity.pdbx_description
1 polymer ?
#
loop_
_entity_poly.entity_id
_entity_poly.type
_entity_poly.pdbx_seq_one_letter_code
_entity_poly.pdbx_strand_id
1 'polypeptide(L)' 'MAAISALDIACFDIKGKAVGTPIWNLLGGKFRDGVPVYSSLMQRYLPPERDVEKMLARMEQEYSWVKLRTTTTW' A
#
# COMPACT_ATOMS: atom_id res chain seq x y z
N MET A 1 -17.63 -0.02 10.33
CA MET A 1 -16.98 -1.35 10.38
C MET A 1 -15.54 -1.34 10.90
N ALA A 2 -14.88 -0.20 11.11
CA ALA A 2 -13.47 -0.14 11.54
C ALA A 2 -13.16 -0.86 12.87
N ALA A 3 -14.06 -0.82 13.86
CA ALA A 3 -13.84 -1.46 15.16
C ALA A 3 -13.73 -2.99 15.08
N ILE A 4 -14.59 -3.63 14.28
CA ILE A 4 -14.57 -5.09 14.09
C ILE A 4 -13.29 -5.50 13.35
N SER A 5 -12.90 -4.76 12.31
CA SER A 5 -11.65 -5.03 11.57
C SER A 5 -10.40 -4.90 12.46
N ALA A 6 -10.38 -3.92 13.36
CA ALA A 6 -9.26 -3.75 14.28
C ALA A 6 -9.13 -4.97 15.24
N LEU A 7 -10.25 -5.47 15.75
CA LEU A 7 -10.27 -6.67 16.60
C LEU A 7 -9.80 -7.91 15.82
N ASP A 8 -10.31 -8.11 14.60
CA ASP A 8 -9.94 -9.25 13.76
C ASP A 8 -8.43 -9.30 13.45
N ILE A 9 -7.85 -8.16 13.05
CA ILE A 9 -6.40 -8.04 12.81
C ILE A 9 -5.60 -8.40 14.07
N ALA A 10 -6.03 -7.91 15.24
CA ALA A 10 -5.37 -8.21 16.52
C ALA A 10 -5.45 -9.70 16.88
N CYS A 11 -6.59 -10.36 16.64
CA CYS A 11 -6.76 -11.79 16.85
C CYS A 11 -5.81 -12.61 15.96
N PHE A 12 -5.65 -12.25 14.69
CA PHE A 12 -4.71 -12.92 13.78
C PHE A 12 -3.24 -12.70 14.19
N ASP A 13 -2.89 -11.51 14.65
CA ASP A 13 -1.54 -11.21 15.16
C ASP A 13 -1.21 -12.07 16.40
N ILE A 14 -2.12 -12.14 17.37
CA ILE A 14 -1.97 -13.01 18.55
C ILE A 14 -1.83 -14.47 18.14
N LYS A 15 -2.70 -14.95 17.23
CA LYS A 15 -2.66 -16.34 16.76
C LYS A 15 -1.33 -16.68 16.07
N GLY A 16 -0.84 -15.81 15.20
CA GLY A 16 0.45 -15.98 14.52
C GLY A 16 1.63 -16.04 15.49
N LYS A 17 1.65 -15.13 16.48
CA LYS A 17 2.65 -15.12 17.55
C LYS A 17 2.60 -16.38 18.41
N ALA A 18 1.40 -16.84 18.78
CA ALA A 18 1.22 -18.03 19.62
C ALA A 18 1.74 -19.32 18.97
N VAL A 19 1.60 -19.45 17.64
CA VAL A 19 2.10 -20.63 16.90
C VAL A 19 3.47 -20.41 16.24
N GLY A 20 4.07 -19.23 16.41
CA GLY A 20 5.39 -18.91 15.85
C GLY A 20 5.44 -18.86 14.31
N THR A 21 4.35 -18.48 13.64
CA THR A 21 4.28 -18.45 12.17
C THR A 21 3.73 -17.12 11.66
N PRO A 22 4.21 -16.60 10.51
CA PRO A 22 3.64 -15.39 9.94
C PRO A 22 2.18 -15.60 9.50
N ILE A 23 1.37 -14.54 9.57
CA ILE A 23 -0.09 -14.60 9.34
C ILE A 23 -0.44 -15.19 7.96
N TRP A 24 0.32 -14.87 6.90
CA TRP A 24 0.05 -15.43 5.56
C TRP A 24 0.13 -16.97 5.52
N ASN A 25 0.89 -17.59 6.44
CA ASN A 25 0.96 -19.05 6.51
C ASN A 25 -0.32 -19.65 7.10
N LEU A 26 -0.96 -18.93 8.03
CA LEU A 26 -2.28 -19.29 8.56
C LEU A 26 -3.40 -19.16 7.53
N LEU A 27 -3.19 -18.35 6.49
CA LEU A 27 -4.16 -18.05 5.43
C LEU A 27 -3.99 -18.91 4.17
N GLY A 28 -3.13 -19.93 4.21
CA GLY A 28 -2.93 -20.86 3.09
C GLY A 28 -1.51 -20.95 2.55
N GLY A 29 -0.52 -20.32 3.22
CA GLY A 29 0.89 -20.43 2.83
C GLY A 29 1.36 -19.36 1.86
N LYS A 30 2.64 -19.44 1.48
CA LYS A 30 3.29 -18.45 0.62
C LYS A 30 2.86 -18.65 -0.84
N PHE A 31 2.16 -17.66 -1.40
CA PHE A 31 1.74 -17.67 -2.81
C PHE A 31 2.75 -17.00 -3.76
N ARG A 32 3.52 -16.01 -3.28
CA ARG A 32 4.49 -15.24 -4.08
C ARG A 32 5.68 -14.78 -3.24
N ASP A 33 6.81 -14.46 -3.88
CA ASP A 33 8.03 -14.01 -3.20
C ASP A 33 8.01 -12.53 -2.78
N GLY A 34 7.28 -11.70 -3.51
CA GLY A 34 7.13 -10.28 -3.21
C GLY A 34 5.77 -9.75 -3.67
N VAL A 35 5.33 -8.66 -3.07
CA VAL A 35 4.10 -7.96 -3.47
C VAL A 35 4.52 -6.69 -4.20
N PRO A 36 4.19 -6.53 -5.49
CA PRO A 36 4.45 -5.29 -6.21
C PRO A 36 3.70 -4.14 -5.53
N VAL A 37 4.42 -3.04 -5.29
CA VAL A 37 3.85 -1.83 -4.67
C VAL A 37 3.75 -0.72 -5.69
N TYR A 38 2.71 0.11 -5.56
CA TYR A 38 2.56 1.33 -6.33
C TYR A 38 2.74 2.55 -5.43
N SER A 39 3.35 3.61 -5.94
CA SER A 39 3.50 4.86 -5.20
C SER A 39 2.22 5.68 -5.26
N SER A 40 1.69 6.10 -4.12
CA SER A 40 0.56 7.04 -4.06
C SER A 40 1.09 8.42 -3.73
N LEU A 41 0.89 9.41 -4.61
CA LEU A 41 1.41 10.76 -4.40
C LEU A 41 0.74 11.49 -3.22
N MET A 42 -0.42 11.01 -2.76
CA MET A 42 -1.21 11.49 -1.59
C MET A 42 -1.65 12.96 -1.62
N GLN A 43 -1.08 13.77 -2.50
CA GLN A 43 -1.40 15.18 -2.68
C GLN A 43 -2.50 15.37 -3.72
N ARG A 44 -3.19 16.50 -3.62
CA ARG A 44 -4.25 16.93 -4.53
C ARG A 44 -4.00 18.40 -4.86
N TYR A 45 -4.53 18.88 -5.99
CA TYR A 45 -4.47 20.28 -6.41
C TYR A 45 -3.04 20.81 -6.67
N LEU A 46 -2.17 19.98 -7.23
CA LEU A 46 -0.89 20.45 -7.74
C LEU A 46 -1.05 20.92 -9.18
N PRO A 47 -0.28 21.93 -9.61
CA PRO A 47 -0.12 22.22 -11.03
C PRO A 47 0.42 20.99 -11.78
N PRO A 48 0.03 20.77 -13.04
CA PRO A 48 0.47 19.62 -13.83
C PRO A 48 1.98 19.41 -13.83
N GLU A 49 2.77 20.49 -13.86
CA GLU A 49 4.24 20.44 -13.87
C GLU A 49 4.79 19.80 -12.60
N ARG A 50 4.19 20.11 -11.44
CA ARG A 50 4.57 19.55 -10.14
C ARG A 50 4.12 18.10 -9.98
N ASP A 51 3.01 17.73 -10.60
CA ASP A 51 2.56 16.33 -10.65
C ASP A 51 3.54 15.48 -11.45
N VAL A 52 4.00 15.99 -12.60
CA VAL A 52 5.02 15.33 -13.44
C VAL A 52 6.35 15.19 -12.70
N GLU A 53 6.85 16.28 -12.09
CA GLU A 53 8.10 16.26 -11.30
C GLU A 53 8.07 15.16 -10.23
N LYS A 54 6.97 15.05 -9.49
CA LYS A 54 6.82 14.04 -8.43
C LYS A 54 6.67 12.63 -8.99
N MET A 55 5.97 12.46 -10.10
CA MET A 55 5.87 11.17 -10.76
C MET A 55 7.26 10.68 -11.18
N LEU A 56 8.05 11.53 -11.84
CA LEU A 56 9.43 11.22 -12.25
C LEU A 56 10.29 10.86 -11.02
N ALA A 57 10.22 11.64 -9.94
CA ALA A 57 10.92 11.34 -8.70
C ALA A 57 10.52 9.98 -8.07
N ARG A 58 9.29 9.49 -8.29
CA ARG A 58 8.90 8.13 -7.86
C ARG A 58 9.36 7.04 -8.82
N MET A 59 9.48 7.34 -10.11
CA MET A 59 10.05 6.42 -11.08
C MET A 59 11.56 6.23 -10.83
N GLU A 60 12.28 7.28 -10.41
CA GLU A 60 13.68 7.18 -9.95
C GLU A 60 13.84 6.28 -8.71
N GLN A 61 12.82 6.19 -7.86
CA GLN A 61 12.77 5.25 -6.73
C GLN A 61 12.35 3.83 -7.15
N GLU A 62 12.42 3.51 -8.45
CA GLU A 62 12.13 2.21 -9.05
C GLU A 62 10.67 1.72 -8.89
N TYR A 63 9.72 2.63 -8.56
CA TYR A 63 8.31 2.28 -8.59
C TYR A 63 7.83 2.11 -10.03
N SER A 64 7.31 0.93 -10.36
CA SER A 64 6.75 0.68 -11.70
C SER A 64 5.35 1.26 -11.90
N TRP A 65 4.63 1.61 -10.82
CA TRP A 65 3.28 2.18 -10.89
C TRP A 65 3.14 3.36 -9.94
N VAL A 66 2.50 4.44 -10.42
CA VAL A 66 2.22 5.64 -9.64
C VAL A 66 0.73 5.97 -9.73
N LYS A 67 0.07 6.07 -8.57
CA LYS A 67 -1.29 6.59 -8.44
C LYS A 67 -1.25 8.11 -8.36
N LEU A 68 -1.56 8.74 -9.49
CA LEU A 68 -1.74 10.18 -9.61
C LEU A 68 -3.14 10.59 -9.13
N ARG A 69 -3.21 11.71 -8.41
CA ARG A 69 -4.47 12.36 -8.03
C ARG A 69 -4.45 13.80 -8.50
N THR A 70 -4.90 14.01 -9.71
CA THR A 70 -5.10 15.35 -10.25
C THR A 70 -6.45 15.89 -9.80
N THR A 71 -6.54 17.20 -9.63
CA THR A 71 -7.82 17.91 -9.66
C THR A 71 -7.73 18.91 -10.79
N THR A 72 -8.61 18.78 -11.78
CA THR A 72 -8.87 19.81 -12.79
C THR A 72 -9.96 20.73 -12.28
N THR A 73 -9.60 21.92 -11.80
CA THR A 73 -10.51 23.07 -11.83
C THR A 73 -10.49 23.61 -13.26
N TRP A 74 -11.56 23.35 -14.02
CA TRP A 74 -11.86 24.13 -15.21
C TRP A 74 -12.47 25.46 -14.78
#